data_AF-A0A536F6U2-F1
#
_entry.id   AF-A0A536F6U2-F1
#
_cell.length_a   1.000
_cell.length_b   1.000
_cell.length_c   1.000
_cell.angle_alpha   90.00
_cell.angle_beta   90.00
_cell.angle_gamma   90.00
#
_symmetry.space_group_name_H-M   'P 1'
#
loop_
_entity.id
_entity.type
_entity.pdbx_description
1 polymer ?
#
loop_
_entity_poly.entity_id
_entity_poly.type
_entity_poly.pdbx_seq_one_letter_code
_entity_poly.pdbx_strand_id
1 'polypeptide(L)'
;MSDALISRALSEIPVAIGLTLALALVVVTARRPAVGCALFALLVPLTTGLGRGTIIPVFRPNEALLMMLIAGIILYRLRRPEPRALSFLDVAVGSFALGTVVIAALVLFVSSPAQLKDLDNLRNVLAPLQLLAIYLVFSRTDLSSGSVARILNLTMVASVIVGLVAVAQLFDLFGIR
;
A
#
# COMPACT_ATOMS: atom_id res chain seq x y z
N MET A 1 41.73 3.47 4.10
CA MET A 1 40.99 3.49 2.81
C MET A 1 40.06 2.28 2.64
N SER A 2 40.39 1.13 3.25
CA SER A 2 39.53 -0.08 3.35
C SER A 2 38.27 0.13 4.19
N ASP A 3 38.36 0.78 5.34
CA ASP A 3 37.21 0.89 6.28
C ASP A 3 36.08 1.76 5.74
N ALA A 4 36.42 2.79 4.94
CA ALA A 4 35.45 3.64 4.26
C ALA A 4 34.73 2.92 3.11
N LEU A 5 35.35 1.91 2.50
CA LEU A 5 34.70 1.07 1.48
C LEU A 5 33.82 0.00 2.13
N ILE A 6 34.24 -0.56 3.26
CA ILE A 6 33.47 -1.55 4.01
C ILE A 6 32.22 -0.91 4.63
N SER A 7 32.33 0.28 5.23
CA SER A 7 31.19 1.00 5.79
C SER A 7 30.17 1.41 4.71
N ARG A 8 30.65 1.83 3.53
CA ARG A 8 29.81 2.17 2.40
C ARG A 8 29.13 0.93 1.82
N ALA A 9 29.85 -0.18 1.67
CA ALA A 9 29.25 -1.45 1.23
C ALA A 9 28.17 -1.92 2.23
N LEU A 10 28.43 -1.84 3.53
CA LEU A 10 27.45 -2.17 4.57
C LEU A 10 26.20 -1.27 4.54
N SER A 11 26.34 0.00 4.18
CA SER A 11 25.19 0.91 4.04
C SER A 11 24.38 0.66 2.75
N GLU A 12 25.01 0.17 1.68
CA GLU A 12 24.30 -0.12 0.42
C GLU A 12 23.54 -1.46 0.45
N ILE A 13 23.93 -2.42 1.31
CA ILE A 13 23.25 -3.74 1.44
C ILE A 13 21.74 -3.61 1.70
N PRO A 14 21.25 -2.86 2.71
CA PRO A 14 19.81 -2.76 2.97
C PRO A 14 19.06 -2.10 1.81
N VAL A 15 19.67 -1.13 1.14
CA VAL A 15 19.10 -0.48 -0.05
C VAL A 15 18.98 -1.48 -1.19
N ALA A 16 20.02 -2.26 -1.46
CA ALA A 16 20.03 -3.29 -2.48
C ALA A 16 18.97 -4.37 -2.19
N ILE A 17 18.84 -4.82 -0.94
CA ILE A 17 17.81 -5.78 -0.54
C ILE A 17 16.41 -5.19 -0.76
N GLY A 18 16.17 -3.96 -0.32
CA GLY A 18 14.89 -3.28 -0.50
C GLY A 18 14.51 -3.14 -1.97
N LEU A 19 15.46 -2.74 -2.83
CA LEU A 19 15.25 -2.62 -4.26
C LEU A 19 14.96 -3.98 -4.91
N THR A 20 15.69 -5.02 -4.49
CA THR A 20 15.51 -6.39 -5.00
C THR A 20 14.15 -6.93 -4.61
N LEU A 21 13.71 -6.74 -3.37
CA LEU A 21 12.38 -7.14 -2.89
C LEU A 21 11.26 -6.37 -3.62
N ALA A 22 11.43 -5.07 -3.81
CA ALA A 22 10.49 -4.24 -4.57
C ALA A 22 10.35 -4.75 -6.02
N LEU A 23 11.47 -5.01 -6.69
CA LEU A 23 11.46 -5.53 -8.05
C LEU A 23 10.86 -6.93 -8.11
N ALA A 24 11.20 -7.80 -7.15
CA ALA A 24 10.63 -9.14 -7.04
C ALA A 24 9.10 -9.08 -6.88
N LEU A 25 8.58 -8.17 -6.04
CA LEU A 25 7.14 -7.98 -5.87
C LEU A 25 6.47 -7.56 -7.19
N VAL A 26 7.05 -6.60 -7.91
CA VAL A 26 6.53 -6.15 -9.23
C VAL A 26 6.54 -7.30 -10.24
N VAL A 27 7.65 -8.03 -10.35
CA VAL A 27 7.81 -9.16 -11.29
C VAL A 27 6.86 -10.31 -10.97
N VAL A 28 6.71 -10.67 -9.69
CA VAL A 28 5.77 -11.70 -9.24
C VAL A 28 4.34 -11.28 -9.54
N THR A 29 3.98 -10.04 -9.23
CA THR A 29 2.65 -9.48 -9.53
C THR A 29 2.37 -9.47 -11.04
N ALA A 30 3.35 -9.07 -11.85
CA ALA A 30 3.23 -9.05 -13.31
C ALA A 30 3.08 -10.43 -13.95
N ARG A 31 3.49 -11.50 -13.26
CA ARG A 31 3.30 -12.89 -13.70
C ARG A 31 2.04 -13.53 -13.11
N ARG A 32 1.71 -13.21 -11.86
CA ARG A 32 0.60 -13.77 -11.09
C ARG A 32 0.00 -12.69 -10.19
N PRO A 33 -0.94 -11.88 -10.70
CA PRO A 33 -1.50 -10.75 -9.93
C PRO A 33 -2.15 -11.19 -8.61
N ALA A 34 -2.75 -12.39 -8.57
CA ALA A 34 -3.30 -12.98 -7.35
C ALA A 34 -2.28 -13.12 -6.20
N VAL A 35 -1.03 -13.48 -6.52
CA VAL A 35 0.05 -13.59 -5.53
C VAL A 35 0.47 -12.20 -5.06
N GLY A 36 0.54 -11.23 -5.97
CA GLY A 36 0.80 -9.83 -5.62
C GLY A 36 -0.24 -9.28 -4.63
N CYS A 37 -1.52 -9.50 -4.91
CA CYS A 37 -2.61 -9.10 -4.01
C CYS A 37 -2.53 -9.79 -2.63
N ALA A 38 -2.18 -11.08 -2.60
CA ALA A 38 -1.97 -11.82 -1.35
C ALA A 38 -0.82 -11.23 -0.51
N LEU A 39 0.32 -10.97 -1.15
CA LEU A 39 1.49 -10.37 -0.50
C LEU A 39 1.16 -8.96 0.01
N PHE A 40 0.49 -8.15 -0.79
CA PHE A 40 0.04 -6.82 -0.38
C PHE A 40 -0.87 -6.91 0.85
N ALA A 41 -1.90 -7.76 0.81
CA ALA A 41 -2.85 -7.92 1.92
C ALA A 41 -2.17 -8.37 3.22
N LEU A 42 -1.10 -9.16 3.15
CA LEU A 42 -0.31 -9.58 4.30
C LEU A 42 0.65 -8.49 4.80
N LEU A 43 1.29 -7.76 3.88
CA LEU A 43 2.26 -6.73 4.22
C LEU A 43 1.62 -5.45 4.77
N VAL A 44 0.38 -5.15 4.40
CA VAL A 44 -0.34 -3.97 4.90
C VAL A 44 -0.38 -3.93 6.43
N PRO A 45 -0.92 -4.91 7.18
CA PRO A 45 -0.96 -4.85 8.64
C PRO A 45 0.44 -4.81 9.28
N LEU A 46 1.46 -5.43 8.65
CA LEU A 46 2.84 -5.39 9.12
C LEU A 46 3.49 -4.01 8.95
N THR A 47 2.96 -3.18 8.07
CA THR A 47 3.54 -1.87 7.72
C THR A 47 2.66 -0.70 8.11
N THR A 48 1.42 -0.92 8.54
CA THR A 48 0.46 0.14 8.91
C THR A 48 0.92 0.95 10.12
N GLY A 49 1.69 0.36 11.03
CA GLY A 49 2.29 1.06 12.18
C GLY A 49 3.45 1.99 11.80
N LEU A 50 3.97 1.90 10.58
CA LEU A 50 5.10 2.71 10.14
C LEU A 50 4.62 4.05 9.56
N GLY A 51 5.07 5.14 10.18
CA GLY A 51 4.84 6.49 9.69
C GLY A 51 5.54 6.79 8.36
N ARG A 52 5.21 7.95 7.78
CA ARG A 52 5.93 8.51 6.62
C ARG A 52 7.39 8.80 7.00
N GLY A 53 8.31 8.64 6.06
CA GLY A 53 9.72 8.97 6.29
C GLY A 53 10.51 7.93 7.10
N THR A 54 9.88 6.83 7.53
CA THR A 54 10.54 5.76 8.29
C THR A 54 11.50 4.94 7.42
N ILE A 55 10.97 4.37 6.34
CA ILE A 55 11.72 3.59 5.35
C ILE A 55 11.82 4.36 4.03
N ILE A 56 10.75 5.06 3.66
CA ILE A 56 10.66 5.80 2.40
C ILE A 56 10.44 7.29 2.72
N PRO A 57 11.32 8.20 2.27
CA PRO A 57 11.32 9.60 2.71
C PRO A 57 10.04 10.37 2.35
N VAL A 58 9.35 9.96 1.28
CA VAL A 58 8.18 10.67 0.75
C VAL A 58 6.85 9.95 1.03
N PHE A 59 6.85 8.61 1.06
CA PHE A 59 5.64 7.79 1.10
C PHE A 59 5.55 7.00 2.40
N ARG A 60 4.32 6.64 2.78
CA ARG A 60 4.15 5.54 3.74
C ARG A 60 4.54 4.22 3.08
N PRO A 61 5.07 3.24 3.83
CA PRO A 61 5.42 1.95 3.25
C PRO A 61 4.23 1.27 2.55
N ASN A 62 3.01 1.40 3.08
CA ASN A 62 1.80 0.86 2.47
C ASN A 62 1.44 1.54 1.12
N GLU A 63 1.66 2.85 0.99
CA GLU A 63 1.47 3.60 -0.28
C GLU A 63 2.46 3.09 -1.33
N ALA A 64 3.73 2.89 -0.94
CA ALA A 64 4.75 2.36 -1.85
C ALA A 64 4.44 0.93 -2.31
N LEU A 65 4.02 0.05 -1.39
CA LEU A 65 3.58 -1.30 -1.72
C LEU A 65 2.40 -1.30 -2.70
N LEU A 66 1.43 -0.40 -2.50
CA LEU A 66 0.31 -0.25 -3.42
C LEU A 66 0.77 0.20 -4.81
N MET A 67 1.70 1.16 -4.90
CA MET A 67 2.26 1.60 -6.17
C MET A 67 2.99 0.48 -6.91
N MET A 68 3.76 -0.34 -6.18
CA MET A 68 4.42 -1.53 -6.76
C MET A 68 3.41 -2.56 -7.26
N LEU A 69 2.34 -2.80 -6.50
CA LEU A 69 1.25 -3.69 -6.89
C LEU A 69 0.55 -3.20 -8.16
N ILE A 70 0.19 -1.91 -8.21
CA ILE A 70 -0.42 -1.27 -9.38
C ILE A 70 0.51 -1.39 -10.59
N ALA A 71 1.80 -1.10 -10.44
CA ALA A 71 2.78 -1.23 -11.52
C ALA A 71 2.84 -2.66 -12.06
N GLY A 72 2.89 -3.66 -11.17
CA GLY A 72 2.86 -5.08 -11.57
C GLY A 72 1.59 -5.47 -12.34
N ILE A 73 0.43 -4.97 -11.92
CA ILE A 73 -0.86 -5.25 -12.59
C ILE A 73 -0.95 -4.54 -13.95
N ILE A 74 -0.46 -3.30 -14.06
CA ILE A 74 -0.37 -2.60 -15.34
C ILE A 74 0.51 -3.40 -16.30
N LEU A 75 1.68 -3.86 -15.86
CA LEU A 75 2.56 -4.70 -16.67
C LEU A 75 1.89 -6.03 -17.08
N TYR A 76 1.13 -6.65 -16.20
CA TYR A 76 0.34 -7.85 -16.53
C TYR A 76 -0.70 -7.54 -17.63
N ARG A 77 -1.46 -6.46 -17.48
CA ARG A 77 -2.52 -6.05 -18.43
C ARG A 77 -1.98 -5.62 -19.78
N LEU A 78 -0.82 -4.97 -19.83
CA LEU A 78 -0.16 -4.63 -21.10
C LEU A 78 0.21 -5.89 -21.90
N ARG A 79 0.51 -7.00 -21.21
CA ARG A 79 0.82 -8.29 -21.85
C ARG A 79 -0.43 -9.11 -22.18
N ARG A 80 -1.53 -8.90 -21.46
CA ARG A 80 -2.81 -9.60 -21.62
C ARG A 80 -3.95 -8.59 -21.52
N PRO A 81 -4.22 -7.82 -22.59
CA PRO A 81 -5.31 -6.86 -22.60
C PRO A 81 -6.64 -7.61 -22.61
N GLU A 82 -7.28 -7.67 -21.47
CA GLU A 82 -8.65 -8.17 -21.35
C GLU A 82 -9.62 -7.00 -21.17
N PRO A 83 -10.50 -6.74 -22.17
CA PRO A 83 -11.54 -5.75 -22.02
C PRO A 83 -12.57 -6.27 -21.01
N ARG A 84 -12.58 -5.68 -19.81
CA ARG A 84 -13.56 -5.98 -18.77
C ARG A 84 -14.47 -4.76 -18.62
N ALA A 85 -15.77 -4.97 -18.82
CA ALA A 85 -16.77 -3.92 -18.67
C ALA A 85 -16.78 -3.38 -17.23
N LEU A 86 -17.07 -2.09 -17.10
CA LEU A 86 -17.28 -1.46 -15.79
C LEU A 86 -18.58 -2.01 -15.19
N SER A 87 -18.48 -2.55 -13.98
CA SER A 87 -19.66 -2.96 -13.23
C SER A 87 -20.37 -1.74 -12.64
N PHE A 88 -21.68 -1.83 -12.41
CA PHE A 88 -22.42 -0.83 -11.63
C PHE A 88 -21.76 -0.57 -10.25
N LEU A 89 -21.20 -1.61 -9.64
CA LEU A 89 -20.46 -1.48 -8.38
C LEU A 89 -19.20 -0.63 -8.54
N ASP A 90 -18.48 -0.77 -9.66
CA ASP A 90 -17.28 0.05 -9.93
C ASP A 90 -17.65 1.53 -10.06
N VAL A 91 -18.79 1.82 -10.70
CA VAL A 91 -19.31 3.17 -10.84
C VAL A 91 -19.75 3.74 -9.49
N ALA A 92 -20.45 2.95 -8.66
CA ALA A 92 -20.92 3.36 -7.35
C ALA A 92 -19.75 3.64 -6.39
N VAL A 93 -18.76 2.74 -6.33
CA VAL A 93 -17.56 2.93 -5.49
C VAL A 93 -16.72 4.09 -6.03
N GLY A 94 -16.59 4.20 -7.35
CA GLY A 94 -15.89 5.31 -8.00
C GLY A 94 -16.53 6.66 -7.73
N SER A 95 -17.84 6.79 -7.86
CA SER A 95 -18.57 8.03 -7.60
C SER A 95 -18.53 8.41 -6.12
N PHE A 96 -18.62 7.43 -5.21
CA PHE A 96 -18.45 7.66 -3.78
C PHE A 96 -17.05 8.20 -3.45
N ALA A 97 -16.00 7.57 -3.97
CA ALA A 97 -14.62 8.00 -3.75
C ALA A 97 -14.35 9.40 -4.34
N LEU A 98 -14.86 9.68 -5.55
CA LEU A 98 -14.73 11.00 -6.16
C LEU A 98 -15.53 12.06 -5.39
N GLY A 99 -16.76 11.76 -4.98
CA GLY A 99 -17.60 12.66 -4.20
C GLY A 99 -16.97 13.02 -2.86
N THR A 100 -16.40 12.04 -2.15
CA THR A 100 -15.70 12.29 -0.87
C THR A 100 -14.47 13.18 -1.05
N VAL A 101 -13.68 12.96 -2.10
CA VAL A 101 -12.52 13.81 -2.45
C VAL A 101 -12.96 15.23 -2.78
N VAL A 102 -13.98 15.40 -3.62
CA VAL A 102 -14.50 16.71 -4.02
C VAL A 102 -15.05 17.47 -2.81
N ILE A 103 -15.84 16.82 -1.96
CA ILE A 103 -16.39 17.45 -0.76
C ILE A 103 -15.25 17.85 0.18
N ALA A 104 -14.29 16.97 0.47
CA ALA A 104 -13.16 17.29 1.33
C ALA A 104 -12.32 18.45 0.78
N ALA A 105 -12.07 18.46 -0.53
CA ALA A 105 -11.36 19.55 -1.20
C ALA A 105 -12.14 20.88 -1.13
N LEU A 106 -13.45 20.86 -1.35
CA LEU A 106 -14.31 22.05 -1.24
C LEU A 106 -14.36 22.60 0.18
N VAL A 107 -14.49 21.71 1.18
CA VAL A 107 -14.45 22.11 2.60
C VAL A 107 -13.14 22.81 2.91
N LEU A 108 -11.99 22.23 2.52
CA LEU A 108 -10.69 22.88 2.72
C LEU A 108 -10.53 24.17 1.91
N PHE A 109 -11.08 24.23 0.70
CA PHE A 109 -11.05 25.44 -0.13
C PHE A 109 -11.79 26.60 0.54
N VAL A 110 -12.95 26.33 1.13
CA VAL A 110 -13.77 27.34 1.82
C VAL A 110 -13.18 27.69 3.19
N SER A 111 -12.79 26.68 3.97
CA SER A 111 -12.35 26.89 5.36
C SER A 111 -10.92 27.39 5.48
N SER A 112 -10.00 26.95 4.61
CA SER A 112 -8.57 27.26 4.72
C SER A 112 -7.83 27.02 3.40
N PRO A 113 -7.97 27.90 2.39
CA PRO A 113 -7.42 27.69 1.04
C PRO A 113 -5.88 27.58 1.01
N ALA A 114 -5.18 28.16 1.98
CA ALA A 114 -3.73 28.01 2.11
C ALA A 114 -3.31 26.56 2.45
N GLN A 115 -4.16 25.82 3.18
CA GLN A 115 -3.90 24.43 3.58
C GLN A 115 -4.04 23.45 2.42
N LEU A 116 -4.74 23.80 1.33
CA LEU A 116 -4.79 22.97 0.13
C LEU A 116 -3.44 22.84 -0.58
N LYS A 117 -2.55 23.81 -0.40
CA LYS A 117 -1.20 23.78 -0.98
C LYS A 117 -0.23 22.92 -0.15
N ASP A 118 -0.63 22.54 1.06
CA ASP A 118 0.14 21.64 1.89
C ASP A 118 -0.01 20.19 1.42
N LEU A 119 1.13 19.53 1.21
CA LEU A 119 1.20 18.20 0.64
C LEU A 119 0.55 17.15 1.55
N ASP A 120 0.65 17.30 2.86
CA ASP A 120 0.06 16.34 3.80
C ASP A 120 -1.47 16.45 3.84
N ASN A 121 -2.02 17.65 3.77
CA ASN A 121 -3.47 17.84 3.63
C ASN A 121 -3.98 17.34 2.28
N LEU A 122 -3.26 17.60 1.20
CA LEU A 122 -3.61 17.09 -0.13
C LEU A 122 -3.65 15.55 -0.13
N ARG A 123 -2.67 14.89 0.51
CA ARG A 123 -2.66 13.43 0.68
C ARG A 123 -3.85 12.92 1.49
N ASN A 124 -4.24 13.62 2.54
CA ASN A 124 -5.42 13.25 3.34
C ASN A 124 -6.72 13.36 2.53
N VAL A 125 -6.84 14.39 1.68
CA VAL A 125 -7.95 14.56 0.74
C VAL A 125 -7.97 13.44 -0.31
N LEU A 126 -6.80 12.99 -0.77
CA LEU A 126 -6.64 11.93 -1.76
C LEU A 126 -6.77 10.51 -1.17
N ALA A 127 -6.81 10.35 0.15
CA ALA A 127 -6.87 9.04 0.81
C ALA A 127 -8.03 8.15 0.31
N PRO A 128 -9.26 8.66 0.02
CA PRO A 128 -10.32 7.85 -0.57
C PRO A 128 -9.98 7.28 -1.95
N LEU A 129 -9.16 7.96 -2.75
CA LEU A 129 -8.69 7.42 -4.03
C LEU A 129 -7.74 6.25 -3.83
N GLN A 130 -6.99 6.22 -2.73
CA GLN A 130 -6.15 5.08 -2.40
C GLN A 130 -6.99 3.83 -2.10
N LEU A 131 -8.10 3.99 -1.37
CA LEU A 131 -9.06 2.90 -1.14
C LEU A 131 -9.73 2.45 -2.44
N LEU A 132 -10.09 3.39 -3.32
CA LEU A 132 -10.59 3.09 -4.66
C LEU A 132 -9.56 2.29 -5.46
N ALA A 133 -8.29 2.68 -5.44
CA ALA A 133 -7.22 1.97 -6.13
C ALA A 133 -7.06 0.53 -5.63
N ILE A 134 -7.11 0.32 -4.30
CA ILE A 134 -7.11 -1.03 -3.71
C ILE A 134 -8.33 -1.83 -4.20
N TYR A 135 -9.53 -1.25 -4.12
CA TYR A 135 -10.74 -1.89 -4.63
C TYR A 135 -10.59 -2.30 -6.10
N LEU A 136 -10.16 -1.40 -6.96
CA LEU A 136 -10.02 -1.62 -8.39
C LEU A 136 -8.96 -2.68 -8.74
N VAL A 137 -7.91 -2.81 -7.91
CA VAL A 137 -6.88 -3.83 -8.06
C VAL A 137 -7.45 -5.21 -7.69
N PHE A 138 -8.12 -5.32 -6.55
CA PHE A 138 -8.67 -6.59 -6.07
C PHE A 138 -9.87 -7.04 -6.89
N SER A 139 -10.77 -6.13 -7.29
CA SER A 139 -11.96 -6.46 -8.09
C SER A 139 -11.62 -6.96 -9.49
N ARG A 140 -10.45 -6.54 -10.01
CA ARG A 140 -9.96 -6.90 -11.34
C ARG A 140 -8.96 -8.05 -11.36
N THR A 141 -8.63 -8.60 -10.20
CA THR A 141 -7.76 -9.76 -10.08
C THR A 141 -8.63 -10.98 -9.81
N ASP A 142 -8.54 -12.00 -10.66
CA ASP A 142 -9.31 -13.22 -10.46
C ASP A 142 -8.73 -14.00 -9.27
N LEU A 143 -9.41 -13.89 -8.14
CA LEU A 143 -9.10 -14.60 -6.90
C LEU A 143 -10.12 -15.70 -6.69
N SER A 144 -9.66 -16.95 -6.55
CA SER A 144 -10.56 -18.06 -6.18
C SER A 144 -11.10 -17.83 -4.76
N SER A 145 -12.32 -18.29 -4.47
CA SER A 145 -12.93 -18.16 -3.13
C SER A 145 -12.05 -18.77 -2.03
N GLY A 146 -11.39 -19.91 -2.31
CA GLY A 146 -10.45 -20.54 -1.39
C GLY A 146 -9.13 -19.77 -1.22
N SER A 147 -8.72 -18.99 -2.23
CA SER A 147 -7.58 -18.06 -2.11
C SER A 147 -7.96 -16.85 -1.28
N VAL A 148 -9.15 -16.27 -1.48
CA VAL A 148 -9.65 -15.13 -0.70
C VAL A 148 -9.71 -15.49 0.79
N ALA A 149 -10.30 -16.63 1.14
CA ALA A 149 -10.38 -17.08 2.53
C ALA A 149 -9.00 -17.24 3.18
N ARG A 150 -8.03 -17.82 2.46
CA ARG A 150 -6.65 -17.97 2.96
C ARG A 150 -5.95 -16.63 3.12
N ILE A 151 -6.08 -15.72 2.16
CA ILE A 151 -5.50 -14.37 2.25
C ILE A 151 -6.08 -13.64 3.45
N LEU A 152 -7.40 -13.63 3.60
CA LEU A 152 -8.06 -12.99 4.74
C LEU A 152 -7.62 -13.59 6.06
N ASN A 153 -7.56 -14.92 6.18
CA ASN A 153 -7.11 -15.57 7.42
C ASN A 153 -5.65 -15.20 7.75
N LEU A 154 -4.76 -15.23 6.77
CA LEU A 154 -3.36 -14.82 6.96
C LEU A 154 -3.25 -13.34 7.36
N THR A 155 -4.00 -12.45 6.71
CA THR A 155 -4.05 -11.03 7.07
C THR A 155 -4.58 -10.83 8.49
N MET A 156 -5.62 -11.57 8.89
CA MET A 156 -6.16 -11.52 10.24
C MET A 156 -5.13 -11.97 11.27
N VAL A 157 -4.43 -13.09 11.03
CA VAL A 157 -3.36 -13.58 11.92
C VAL A 157 -2.25 -12.54 12.05
N ALA A 158 -1.78 -11.97 10.93
CA ALA A 158 -0.77 -10.89 10.95
C ALA A 158 -1.27 -9.67 11.75
N SER A 159 -2.53 -9.29 11.59
CA SER A 159 -3.13 -8.15 12.31
C SER A 159 -3.25 -8.41 13.80
N VAL A 160 -3.58 -9.64 14.22
CA VAL A 160 -3.61 -10.03 15.63
C VAL A 160 -2.22 -9.91 16.25
N ILE A 161 -1.18 -10.39 15.56
CA ILE A 161 0.21 -10.28 16.04
C ILE A 161 0.59 -8.81 16.22
N VAL A 162 0.33 -7.96 15.22
CA VAL A 162 0.63 -6.52 15.29
C VAL A 162 -0.17 -5.85 16.41
N GLY A 163 -1.43 -6.23 16.60
CA GLY A 163 -2.26 -5.75 17.70
C GLY A 163 -1.70 -6.13 19.08
N LEU A 164 -1.21 -7.35 19.25
CA LEU A 164 -0.55 -7.79 20.49
C LEU A 164 0.72 -7.00 20.76
N VAL A 165 1.52 -6.71 19.73
CA VAL A 165 2.72 -5.86 19.85
C VAL A 165 2.32 -4.44 20.28
N ALA A 166 1.29 -3.86 19.67
CA ALA A 166 0.80 -2.52 20.03
C ALA A 166 0.28 -2.46 21.48
N VAL A 167 -0.39 -3.52 21.95
CA VAL A 167 -0.81 -3.64 23.35
C VAL A 167 0.40 -3.76 24.28
N ALA A 168 1.41 -4.55 23.92
CA ALA A 168 2.63 -4.67 24.71
C ALA A 168 3.38 -3.33 24.83
N GLN A 169 3.46 -2.56 23.74
CA GLN A 169 4.00 -1.19 23.72
C GLN A 169 3.22 -0.26 24.65
N LEU A 170 1.89 -0.36 24.67
CA LEU A 170 1.05 0.48 25.53
C LEU A 170 1.34 0.28 27.02
N PHE A 171 1.69 -0.94 27.43
CA PHE A 171 2.00 -1.28 28.82
C PHE A 171 3.50 -1.19 29.17
N ASP A 172 4.35 -0.72 28.24
CA ASP A 172 5.82 -0.71 28.36
C ASP A 172 6.39 -2.08 28.78
N LEU A 173 5.69 -3.15 28.40
CA LEU A 173 6.13 -4.52 28.67
C LEU A 173 7.37 -4.78 27.82
N PHE A 174 8.45 -5.24 28.46
CA PHE A 174 9.74 -5.55 27.83
C PHE A 174 10.55 -4.36 27.28
N GLY A 175 10.26 -3.12 27.70
CA GLY A 175 11.00 -1.94 27.26
C GLY A 175 10.84 -1.63 25.77
N ILE A 176 9.79 -2.17 25.16
CA ILE A 176 9.39 -1.91 23.77
C ILE A 176 8.59 -0.61 23.78
N ARG A 177 9.19 0.46 23.29
CA ARG A 177 8.57 1.79 23.14
C ARG A 177 7.84 1.94 21.80
#